data_AF-A0A967QGV7-F1
#
_entry.id   AF-A0A967QGV7-F1
#
_cell.length_a   1.000
_cell.length_b   1.000
_cell.length_c   1.000
_cell.angle_alpha   90.00
_cell.angle_beta   90.00
_cell.angle_gamma   90.00
#
_symmetry.space_group_name_H-M   'P 1'
#
loop_
_entity.id
_entity.type
_entity.pdbx_description
1 polymer ?
#
loop_
_entity_poly.entity_id
_entity_poly.type
_entity_poly.pdbx_seq_one_letter_code
_entity_poly.pdbx_strand_id
1 'polypeptide(L)' 'GDRTAEQLKMAIGSAWPFTDEPNAEIRGRDLVSGLPKTVIITAAEVREALEEPVQGVVDAVKYCLDK' A
#
# COMPACT_ATOMS: atom_id res chain seq x y z
N GLY A 1 -2.74 -10.88 8.35
CA GLY A 1 -2.84 -9.52 7.79
C GLY A 1 -3.10 -9.55 6.30
N ASP A 2 -2.56 -10.56 5.62
CA ASP A 2 -2.39 -10.60 4.16
C ASP A 2 -3.66 -10.34 3.36
N ARG A 3 -4.79 -10.94 3.73
CA ARG A 3 -6.07 -10.67 3.06
C ARG A 3 -6.52 -9.20 3.18
N THR A 4 -6.37 -8.61 4.36
CA THR A 4 -6.73 -7.21 4.61
C THR A 4 -5.76 -6.26 3.91
N ALA A 5 -4.47 -6.59 3.91
CA ALA A 5 -3.45 -5.84 3.18
C ALA A 5 -3.71 -5.86 1.66
N GLU A 6 -4.06 -7.02 1.10
CA GLU A 6 -4.38 -7.14 -0.32
C GLU A 6 -5.64 -6.34 -0.69
N GLN A 7 -6.69 -6.40 0.15
CA GLN A 7 -7.89 -5.58 -0.04
C GLN A 7 -7.58 -4.09 -0.01
N LEU A 8 -6.73 -3.63 0.91
CA LEU A 8 -6.28 -2.25 0.98
C LEU A 8 -5.53 -1.83 -0.28
N LYS A 9 -4.57 -2.66 -0.71
CA LYS A 9 -3.79 -2.43 -1.94
C LYS A 9 -4.70 -2.26 -3.15
N MET A 10 -5.71 -3.12 -3.29
CA MET A 10 -6.68 -3.04 -4.39
C MET A 10 -7.59 -1.81 -4.30
N ALA A 11 -7.92 -1.34 -3.09
CA ALA A 11 -8.87 -0.26 -2.89
C ALA A 11 -8.25 1.14 -3.05
N ILE A 12 -7.06 1.37 -2.50
CA ILE A 12 -6.44 2.71 -2.44
C ILE A 12 -4.96 2.74 -2.87
N GLY A 13 -4.40 1.60 -3.31
CA GLY A 13 -3.01 1.52 -3.74
C GLY A 13 -2.76 2.24 -5.07
N SER A 14 -1.64 2.95 -5.16
CA SER A 14 -1.20 3.63 -6.37
C SER A 14 0.33 3.63 -6.47
N ALA A 15 0.86 3.63 -7.70
CA ALA A 15 2.30 3.77 -7.95
C ALA A 15 2.75 5.24 -8.05
N TRP A 16 1.80 6.19 -8.11
CA TRP A 16 2.07 7.62 -8.28
C TRP A 16 0.95 8.46 -7.65
N PRO A 17 1.25 9.63 -7.07
CA PRO A 17 0.22 10.52 -6.54
C PRO A 17 -0.78 10.98 -7.60
N PHE A 18 -2.05 11.07 -7.22
CA PHE A 18 -3.12 11.60 -8.06
C PHE A 18 -4.06 12.53 -7.28
N THR A 19 -4.96 13.22 -7.97
CA THR A 19 -5.92 14.14 -7.34
C THR A 19 -7.01 13.35 -6.63
N ASP A 20 -7.51 13.85 -5.49
CA ASP A 20 -8.60 13.24 -4.71
C ASP A 20 -8.27 11.82 -4.22
N GLU A 21 -7.06 11.61 -3.69
CA GLU A 21 -6.66 10.29 -3.20
C GLU A 21 -7.56 9.81 -2.04
N PRO A 22 -8.09 8.58 -2.11
CA PRO A 22 -8.99 8.05 -1.09
C PRO A 22 -8.24 7.63 0.17
N ASN A 23 -8.95 7.68 1.30
CA ASN A 23 -8.52 7.05 2.55
C ASN A 23 -9.33 5.77 2.79
N ALA A 24 -8.79 4.84 3.56
CA ALA A 24 -9.47 3.60 3.93
C ALA A 24 -9.44 3.39 5.45
N GLU A 25 -10.52 2.86 6.00
CA GLU A 25 -10.57 2.38 7.38
C GLU A 25 -10.20 0.91 7.45
N ILE A 26 -9.27 0.58 8.35
CA ILE A 26 -8.84 -0.79 8.60
C ILE A 26 -9.06 -1.13 10.06
N ARG A 27 -9.68 -2.27 10.31
CA ARG A 27 -9.78 -2.86 11.63
C ARG A 27 -8.72 -3.95 11.81
N GLY A 28 -7.96 -3.86 12.88
CA GLY A 28 -6.89 -4.79 13.22
C GLY A 28 -6.79 -5.02 14.73
N ARG A 29 -5.69 -5.67 15.13
CA ARG A 29 -5.31 -5.85 16.53
C ARG A 29 -4.22 -4.84 16.86
N ASP A 30 -4.43 -4.05 17.90
CA ASP A 30 -3.40 -3.22 18.47
C ASP A 30 -2.38 -4.11 19.18
N LEU A 31 -1.10 -4.05 18.80
CA LEU A 31 -0.07 -4.96 19.30
C LEU A 31 0.38 -4.64 20.73
N VAL A 32 0.11 -3.43 21.23
CA VAL A 32 0.47 -3.01 22.60
C VAL A 32 -0.58 -3.49 23.59
N SER A 33 -1.85 -3.19 23.31
CA SER A 33 -2.98 -3.53 24.19
C SER A 33 -3.59 -4.91 23.92
N GLY A 34 -3.33 -5.48 22.75
CA GLY A 34 -3.94 -6.74 22.30
C GLY A 34 -5.41 -6.62 21.87
N LEU A 35 -6.01 -5.43 21.96
CA LEU A 35 -7.43 -5.20 21.69
C LEU A 35 -7.69 -4.85 20.21
N PRO A 36 -8.93 -5.08 19.70
CA PRO A 36 -9.30 -4.60 18.38
C PRO A 36 -9.23 -3.07 18.29
N LYS A 37 -8.65 -2.55 17.21
CA LYS A 37 -8.54 -1.12 16.93
C LYS A 37 -8.83 -0.85 15.45
N THR A 38 -9.48 0.28 15.17
CA THR A 38 -9.67 0.78 13.81
C THR A 38 -8.73 1.96 13.59
N VAL A 39 -8.08 2.00 12.43
CA VAL A 39 -7.21 3.09 12.00
C VAL A 39 -7.61 3.54 10.60
N ILE A 40 -7.43 4.83 10.32
CA ILE A 40 -7.53 5.39 8.96
C ILE A 40 -6.14 5.30 8.35
N ILE A 41 -6.06 4.78 7.13
CA ILE A 41 -4.85 4.72 6.32
C ILE A 41 -5.06 5.57 5.07
N THR A 42 -4.06 6.36 4.72
CA THR A 42 -4.05 7.21 3.53
C THR A 42 -3.46 6.49 2.32
N ALA A 43 -3.86 6.89 1.11
CA ALA A 43 -3.24 6.37 -0.12
C ALA A 43 -1.73 6.65 -0.19
N ALA A 44 -1.26 7.75 0.42
CA ALA A 44 0.15 8.11 0.49
C ALA A 44 0.97 7.09 1.32
N GLU A 45 0.48 6.68 2.48
CA GLU A 45 1.13 5.65 3.31
C GLU A 45 1.15 4.28 2.60
N VAL A 46 0.08 3.94 1.88
CA VAL A 46 0.06 2.70 1.07
C VAL A 46 1.06 2.78 -0.07
N ARG A 47 1.17 3.92 -0.75
CA ARG A 47 2.15 4.14 -1.82
C ARG A 47 3.58 4.04 -1.31
N GLU A 48 3.89 4.62 -0.15
CA GLU A 48 5.19 4.47 0.51
C GLU A 48 5.50 2.98 0.77
N ALA A 49 4.55 2.22 1.31
CA ALA A 49 4.70 0.78 1.52
C ALA A 49 4.85 -0.03 0.22
N LEU A 50 4.45 0.51 -0.93
CA LEU A 50 4.57 -0.12 -2.24
C LEU A 50 5.82 0.34 -3.02
N GLU A 51 6.63 1.26 -2.50
CA GLU A 51 7.76 1.84 -3.24
C GLU A 51 8.78 0.78 -3.68
N GLU A 52 9.25 -0.06 -2.75
CA GLU A 52 10.21 -1.14 -3.04
C GLU A 52 9.71 -2.12 -4.12
N PRO A 53 8.52 -2.74 -4.01
CA PRO A 53 8.05 -3.67 -5.04
C PRO A 53 7.78 -2.97 -6.38
N VAL A 54 7.30 -1.73 -6.39
CA VAL A 54 7.11 -0.96 -7.63
C VAL A 54 8.45 -0.66 -8.29
N GLN A 55 9.47 -0.27 -7.51
CA GLN A 55 10.82 -0.02 -8.02
C GLN A 55 11.41 -1.28 -8.66
N GLY A 56 11.24 -2.46 -8.03
CA GLY A 56 11.67 -3.73 -8.60
C GLY A 56 11.03 -4.04 -9.96
N VAL A 57 9.74 -3.70 -10.15
CA VAL A 57 9.07 -3.83 -11.45
C VAL A 57 9.66 -2.85 -12.47
N VAL A 58 9.87 -1.59 -12.09
CA VAL A 58 10.46 -0.57 -12.97
C VAL A 58 11.87 -0.97 -13.42
N ASP A 59 12.69 -1.47 -12.50
CA ASP A 59 14.06 -1.89 -12.81
C ASP A 59 14.08 -3.10 -13.75
N ALA A 60 13.16 -4.05 -13.57
CA ALA A 60 13.01 -5.19 -14.47
C ALA A 60 12.63 -4.74 -15.89
N VAL A 61 11.73 -3.77 -16.03
CA VAL A 61 11.34 -3.20 -17.33
C VAL A 61 12.52 -2.48 -17.99
N LYS A 62 13.25 -1.64 -17.24
CA LYS A 62 14.44 -0.93 -17.76
C LYS A 62 15.51 -1.91 -18.25
N TYR A 63 15.82 -2.91 -17.44
CA TYR A 63 16.79 -3.96 -17.80
C TYR A 63 16.38 -4.72 -19.07
N CYS A 64 15.08 -4.94 -19.29
CA CYS A 64 14.58 -5.58 -20.49
C CYS A 64 14.72 -4.71 -21.75
N LEU A 65 14.71 -3.38 -21.61
CA LEU A 65 14.80 -2.44 -22.73
C LEU A 65 16.24 -2.00 -23.05
N ASP A 66 17.13 -2.03 -22.05
CA ASP A 66 18.56 -1.74 -22.22
C ASP A 66 19.34 -2.89 -22.90
N LYS A 67 18.67 -4.04 -23.14
CA LYS A 67 19.19 -5.18 -23.91
C LYS A 67 18.51 -5.30 -25.26
#